data_AF-A0A4Z0VA04-F1
#
_entry.id   AF-A0A4Z0VA04-F1
#
_cell.length_a   1.000
_cell.length_b   1.000
_cell.length_c   1.000
_cell.angle_alpha   90.00
_cell.angle_beta   90.00
_cell.angle_gamma   90.00
#
_symmetry.space_group_name_H-M   'P 1'
#
loop_
_entity.id
_entity.type
_entity.pdbx_description
1 polymer ?
#
loop_
_entity_poly.entity_id
_entity_poly.type
_entity_poly.pdbx_seq_one_letter_code
_entity_poly.pdbx_strand_id
1 'polypeptide(L)'
;MKLTILFIVAMFITSCANSSDIISDTTIDRQQQSSVDDRPSAPPITTAKMIIANNSFIDVDIAALENTTTGQRNTSNPQSAKAITEPYPEEHEMTRAALYRYYSKVTIVDGLMVCSAKKASDLNMSERTFRYINDNVNAINETVKEAQSKGTKVHMPEITADYLRFLIE
;
A
#
# COMPACT_ATOMS: atom_id res chain seq x y z
N MET A 1 7.35 21.26 7.24
CA MET A 1 7.91 20.14 6.46
C MET A 1 7.44 18.85 7.12
N LYS A 2 6.36 18.24 6.61
CA LYS A 2 5.85 16.96 7.12
C LYS A 2 6.28 15.89 6.12
N LEU A 3 7.38 15.21 6.44
CA LEU A 3 7.88 14.06 5.70
C LEU A 3 7.14 12.83 6.23
N THR A 4 5.96 12.55 5.66
CA THR A 4 5.25 11.31 5.93
C THR A 4 5.90 10.24 5.07
N ILE A 5 6.92 9.60 5.64
CA ILE A 5 7.60 8.45 5.05
C ILE A 5 6.60 7.30 5.02
N LEU A 6 6.03 7.01 3.85
CA LEU A 6 5.39 5.71 3.64
C LEU A 6 6.51 4.68 3.39
N PHE A 7 6.67 3.81 4.38
CA PHE A 7 7.48 2.60 4.34
C PHE A 7 7.13 1.76 3.10
N ILE A 8 8.10 1.52 2.21
CA ILE A 8 8.90 0.28 2.06
C ILE A 8 9.65 0.47 0.72
N VAL A 9 10.71 1.28 0.77
CA VAL A 9 11.90 1.01 -0.03
C VAL A 9 12.85 0.36 0.96
N ALA A 10 13.07 -0.94 0.80
CA ALA A 10 13.79 -1.79 1.73
C ALA A 10 15.05 -1.11 2.32
N MET A 11 14.96 -0.70 3.59
CA MET A 11 16.13 -0.41 4.41
C MET A 11 16.88 -1.74 4.64
N PHE A 12 17.77 -2.11 3.72
CA PHE A 12 18.90 -2.98 4.06
C PHE A 12 20.04 -2.08 4.54
N ILE A 13 19.96 -1.65 5.79
CA ILE A 13 21.15 -1.35 6.59
C ILE A 13 21.26 -2.51 7.57
N THR A 14 21.92 -3.58 7.13
CA THR A 14 22.16 -4.77 7.93
C THR A 14 23.16 -4.43 9.04
N SER A 15 22.65 -4.12 10.23
CA SER A 15 23.42 -4.25 11.48
C SER A 15 23.13 -5.65 12.03
N CYS A 16 24.14 -6.51 12.01
CA CYS A 16 24.07 -7.86 12.58
C CYS A 16 23.85 -7.79 14.08
N ALA A 17 22.79 -8.42 14.59
CA ALA A 17 22.71 -8.88 15.96
C ALA A 17 21.73 -10.07 16.04
N ASN A 18 22.30 -11.23 16.37
CA ASN A 18 21.60 -12.44 16.78
C ASN A 18 20.61 -12.14 17.90
N SER A 19 19.46 -12.82 17.90
CA SER A 19 18.99 -13.59 19.06
C SER A 19 17.86 -14.53 18.64
N SER A 20 18.00 -15.75 19.11
CA SER A 20 17.19 -16.94 18.88
C SER A 20 15.96 -17.02 19.78
N ASP A 21 15.04 -17.88 19.34
CA ASP A 21 14.01 -18.61 20.09
C ASP A 21 12.84 -17.82 20.70
N ILE A 22 11.62 -18.28 20.38
CA ILE A 22 10.64 -18.78 21.36
C ILE A 22 9.60 -19.60 20.59
N ILE A 23 9.60 -20.91 20.84
CA ILE A 23 8.50 -21.84 20.60
C ILE A 23 7.61 -21.80 21.85
N SER A 24 6.30 -21.62 21.68
CA SER A 24 5.32 -22.04 22.68
C SER A 24 4.08 -22.59 21.99
N ASP A 25 4.03 -23.91 22.04
CA ASP A 25 2.90 -24.82 21.83
C ASP A 25 1.72 -24.46 22.74
N THR A 26 0.49 -24.43 22.21
CA THR A 26 -0.68 -24.89 22.96
C THR A 26 -1.76 -25.36 21.99
N THR A 27 -1.92 -26.69 21.97
CA THR A 27 -3.03 -27.44 21.40
C THR A 27 -4.35 -27.11 22.12
N ILE A 28 -5.40 -26.73 21.40
CA ILE A 28 -6.79 -26.85 21.90
C ILE A 28 -7.64 -27.55 20.83
N ASP A 29 -8.02 -28.77 21.18
CA ASP A 29 -8.96 -29.64 20.49
C ASP A 29 -10.38 -29.31 20.96
N ARG A 30 -11.32 -29.07 20.04
CA ARG A 30 -12.78 -29.12 20.31
C ARG A 30 -13.55 -29.34 19.01
N GLN A 31 -14.15 -30.52 18.90
CA GLN A 31 -15.04 -30.90 17.81
C GLN A 31 -16.43 -30.26 17.88
N GLN A 32 -16.98 -30.08 16.67
CA GLN A 32 -18.39 -30.14 16.23
C GLN A 32 -19.43 -29.14 16.80
N GLN A 33 -20.05 -28.37 15.90
CA GLN A 33 -21.47 -28.54 15.55
C GLN A 33 -21.80 -27.73 14.28
N SER A 34 -22.42 -28.40 13.30
CA SER A 34 -23.08 -27.81 12.14
C SER A 34 -24.35 -27.07 12.58
N SER A 35 -24.48 -25.80 12.24
CA SER A 35 -25.76 -25.09 12.20
C SER A 35 -25.83 -24.27 10.91
N VAL A 36 -26.85 -24.56 10.10
CA VAL A 36 -27.23 -23.78 8.91
C VAL A 36 -27.51 -22.35 9.38
N ASP A 37 -26.66 -21.41 8.98
CA ASP A 37 -26.74 -20.00 9.35
C ASP A 37 -27.38 -19.24 8.17
N ASP A 38 -28.65 -18.85 8.32
CA ASP A 38 -29.35 -17.89 7.45
C ASP A 38 -28.84 -16.45 7.71
N ARG A 39 -27.52 -16.29 7.80
CA ARG A 39 -26.88 -14.97 7.73
C ARG A 39 -26.86 -14.53 6.26
N PRO A 40 -27.16 -13.25 5.96
CA PRO A 40 -26.81 -12.69 4.66
C PRO A 40 -25.33 -12.99 4.42
N SER A 41 -25.03 -13.77 3.39
CA SER A 41 -23.65 -14.04 2.99
C SER A 41 -22.96 -12.69 2.89
N ALA A 42 -21.86 -12.49 3.63
CA ALA A 42 -21.06 -11.28 3.51
C ALA A 42 -20.82 -11.02 2.02
N PRO A 43 -20.97 -9.77 1.54
CA PRO A 43 -20.71 -9.46 0.14
C PRO A 43 -19.31 -9.98 -0.22
N PRO A 44 -19.12 -10.53 -1.43
CA PRO A 44 -17.82 -11.03 -1.84
C PRO A 44 -16.79 -9.91 -1.68
N ILE A 45 -15.73 -10.18 -0.90
CA ILE A 45 -14.65 -9.22 -0.71
C ILE A 45 -13.90 -9.11 -2.03
N THR A 46 -13.99 -7.95 -2.67
CA THR A 46 -13.24 -7.64 -3.89
C THR A 46 -11.76 -7.49 -3.53
N THR A 47 -10.90 -8.42 -3.98
CA THR A 47 -9.46 -8.36 -3.75
C THR A 47 -8.73 -7.52 -4.79
N ALA A 48 -7.53 -7.04 -4.47
CA ALA A 48 -6.66 -6.32 -5.39
C ALA A 48 -6.40 -7.15 -6.66
N LYS A 49 -6.15 -8.45 -6.50
CA LYS A 49 -6.01 -9.40 -7.61
C LYS A 49 -7.23 -9.42 -8.53
N MET A 50 -8.45 -9.40 -7.97
CA MET A 50 -9.69 -9.33 -8.75
C MET A 50 -9.86 -7.97 -9.46
N ILE A 51 -9.54 -6.87 -8.80
CA ILE A 51 -9.57 -5.51 -9.38
C ILE A 51 -8.64 -5.42 -10.59
N ILE A 52 -7.43 -5.99 -10.48
CA ILE A 52 -6.47 -6.05 -11.59
C ILE A 52 -6.97 -6.98 -12.70
N ALA A 53 -7.39 -8.21 -12.38
CA ALA A 53 -7.84 -9.19 -13.37
C ALA A 53 -9.04 -8.70 -14.19
N ASN A 54 -10.00 -8.02 -13.54
CA ASN A 54 -11.19 -7.50 -14.20
C ASN A 54 -10.96 -6.13 -14.87
N ASN A 55 -9.76 -5.56 -14.74
CA ASN A 55 -9.48 -4.17 -15.09
C ASN A 55 -10.57 -3.22 -14.54
N SER A 56 -10.94 -3.38 -13.26
CA SER A 56 -11.95 -2.51 -12.62
C SER A 56 -11.39 -1.10 -12.46
N PHE A 57 -12.25 -0.08 -12.61
CA PHE A 57 -11.85 1.30 -12.35
C PHE A 57 -11.53 1.48 -10.86
N ILE A 58 -10.45 2.21 -10.57
CA ILE A 58 -10.00 2.45 -9.18
C ILE A 58 -10.22 3.92 -8.82
N ASP A 59 -11.02 4.18 -7.80
CA ASP A 59 -11.12 5.51 -7.19
C ASP A 59 -11.03 5.38 -5.67
N VAL A 60 -9.86 5.72 -5.13
CA VAL A 60 -9.57 5.65 -3.71
C VAL A 60 -8.88 6.92 -3.22
N ASP A 61 -9.31 7.41 -2.07
CA ASP A 61 -8.71 8.56 -1.39
C ASP A 61 -7.60 8.10 -0.43
N ILE A 62 -6.42 7.83 -0.99
CA ILE A 62 -5.27 7.33 -0.23
C ILE A 62 -4.84 8.32 0.86
N ALA A 63 -4.94 9.62 0.59
CA ALA A 63 -4.64 10.66 1.57
C ALA A 63 -5.58 10.58 2.79
N ALA A 64 -6.88 10.37 2.57
CA ALA A 64 -7.83 10.19 3.65
C ALA A 64 -7.50 8.93 4.48
N LEU A 65 -7.21 7.81 3.82
CA LEU A 65 -6.83 6.55 4.47
C LEU A 65 -5.60 6.70 5.37
N GLU A 66 -4.54 7.34 4.89
CA GLU A 66 -3.33 7.56 5.68
C GLU A 66 -3.58 8.43 6.93
N ASN A 67 -4.40 9.47 6.80
CA ASN A 67 -4.75 10.35 7.92
C ASN A 67 -5.58 9.63 8.99
N THR A 68 -6.43 8.67 8.59
CA THR A 68 -7.19 7.84 9.55
C THR A 68 -6.31 6.84 10.30
N THR A 69 -5.25 6.34 9.65
CA THR A 69 -4.32 5.34 10.22
C THR A 69 -3.28 5.98 11.15
N THR A 70 -2.85 7.21 10.86
CA THR A 70 -1.84 7.96 11.65
C THR A 70 -2.41 8.67 12.88
N GLY A 71 -3.68 8.46 13.21
CA GLY A 71 -4.31 9.03 14.41
C GLY A 71 -4.60 10.53 14.33
N GLN A 72 -4.52 11.15 13.15
CA GLN A 72 -5.02 12.52 12.92
C GLN A 72 -6.56 12.54 12.82
N ARG A 73 -7.25 12.03 13.86
CA ARG A 73 -8.70 12.20 14.01
C ARG A 73 -8.96 13.65 14.45
N ASN A 74 -9.54 14.46 13.58
CA ASN A 74 -10.24 15.66 14.00
C ASN A 74 -11.45 15.23 14.85
N THR A 75 -11.37 15.40 16.17
CA THR A 75 -12.35 14.94 17.17
C THR A 75 -13.70 15.68 17.15
N SER A 76 -13.97 16.46 16.11
CA SER A 76 -15.16 17.33 16.03
C SER A 76 -16.40 16.64 15.45
N ASN A 77 -16.30 15.42 14.91
CA ASN A 77 -17.44 14.71 14.33
C ASN A 77 -17.58 13.29 14.90
N PRO A 78 -18.63 13.00 15.71
CA PRO A 78 -18.84 11.71 16.35
C PRO A 78 -19.14 10.56 15.36
N GLN A 79 -19.41 10.84 14.08
CA GLN A 79 -19.50 9.80 13.05
C GLN A 79 -18.13 9.12 12.77
N SER A 80 -17.03 9.72 13.24
CA SER A 80 -15.68 9.17 13.12
C SER A 80 -15.32 8.17 14.22
N ALA A 81 -16.20 7.88 15.18
CA ALA A 81 -15.92 7.00 16.32
C ALA A 81 -16.20 5.50 16.08
N LYS A 82 -16.08 5.00 14.83
CA LYS A 82 -15.91 3.56 14.60
C LYS A 82 -14.42 3.22 14.69
N ALA A 83 -14.03 2.69 15.84
CA ALA A 83 -12.70 2.15 16.08
C ALA A 83 -12.76 0.62 16.11
N ILE A 84 -11.70 0.00 15.56
CA ILE A 84 -11.17 -1.33 15.87
C ILE A 84 -11.87 -2.54 15.23
N THR A 85 -12.00 -2.53 13.90
CA THR A 85 -11.85 -3.68 12.98
C THR A 85 -11.59 -3.04 11.62
N GLU A 86 -10.51 -3.39 10.89
CA GLU A 86 -10.15 -2.91 9.54
C GLU A 86 -11.37 -2.40 8.74
N PRO A 87 -11.72 -1.09 8.77
CA PRO A 87 -13.07 -0.68 8.42
C PRO A 87 -13.27 -0.47 6.92
N TYR A 88 -12.24 -0.69 6.10
CA TYR A 88 -12.30 -0.52 4.65
C TYR A 88 -11.45 -1.55 3.89
N PRO A 89 -11.80 -2.86 3.94
CA PRO A 89 -11.09 -3.87 3.16
C PRO A 89 -11.08 -3.53 1.67
N GLU A 90 -12.18 -2.98 1.14
CA GLU A 90 -12.26 -2.57 -0.25
C GLU A 90 -11.30 -1.42 -0.59
N GLU A 91 -11.22 -0.37 0.23
CA GLU A 91 -10.34 0.77 -0.04
C GLU A 91 -8.85 0.38 0.10
N HIS A 92 -8.54 -0.55 1.01
CA HIS A 92 -7.19 -1.14 1.11
C HIS A 92 -6.84 -1.94 -0.15
N GLU A 93 -7.73 -2.82 -0.61
CA GLU A 93 -7.52 -3.61 -1.82
C GLU A 93 -7.48 -2.74 -3.09
N MET A 94 -8.26 -1.65 -3.15
CA MET A 94 -8.16 -0.63 -4.20
C MET A 94 -6.82 0.11 -4.17
N THR A 95 -6.31 0.45 -2.98
CA THR A 95 -5.00 1.10 -2.81
C THR A 95 -3.89 0.18 -3.31
N ARG A 96 -3.91 -1.09 -2.88
CA ARG A 96 -3.01 -2.14 -3.35
C ARG A 96 -3.02 -2.30 -4.87
N ALA A 97 -4.19 -2.37 -5.48
CA ALA A 97 -4.35 -2.43 -6.93
C ALA A 97 -3.84 -1.15 -7.63
N ALA A 98 -4.06 0.03 -7.04
CA ALA A 98 -3.57 1.30 -7.59
C ALA A 98 -2.04 1.34 -7.61
N LEU A 99 -1.40 0.96 -6.51
CA LEU A 99 0.05 0.85 -6.40
C LEU A 99 0.61 -0.16 -7.40
N TYR A 100 -0.03 -1.32 -7.53
CA TYR A 100 0.37 -2.32 -8.54
C TYR A 100 0.36 -1.73 -9.96
N ARG A 101 -0.75 -1.10 -10.38
CA ARG A 101 -0.84 -0.53 -11.73
C ARG A 101 0.21 0.56 -11.95
N TYR A 102 0.40 1.43 -10.97
CA TYR A 102 1.39 2.49 -11.05
C TYR A 102 2.82 1.95 -11.12
N TYR A 103 3.25 1.14 -10.16
CA TYR A 103 4.62 0.62 -10.11
C TYR A 103 4.93 -0.37 -11.23
N SER A 104 3.94 -1.06 -11.80
CA SER A 104 4.13 -1.86 -13.02
C SER A 104 4.58 -1.03 -14.25
N LYS A 105 4.41 0.30 -14.19
CA LYS A 105 4.84 1.25 -15.21
C LYS A 105 6.08 2.05 -14.82
N VAL A 106 6.64 1.80 -13.64
CA VAL A 106 7.84 2.48 -13.13
C VAL A 106 9.10 1.72 -13.51
N THR A 107 10.11 2.45 -13.94
CA THR A 107 11.48 1.98 -14.13
C THR A 107 12.45 2.88 -13.38
N ILE A 108 13.64 2.40 -13.07
CA ILE A 108 14.69 3.22 -12.45
C ILE A 108 15.63 3.70 -13.55
N VAL A 109 15.74 5.02 -13.72
CA VAL A 109 16.66 5.68 -14.67
C VAL A 109 17.50 6.68 -13.89
N ASP A 110 18.82 6.52 -13.92
CA ASP A 110 19.77 7.37 -13.16
C ASP A 110 19.46 7.48 -11.66
N GLY A 111 18.94 6.38 -11.07
CA GLY A 111 18.54 6.31 -9.67
C GLY A 111 17.19 6.95 -9.36
N LEU A 112 16.45 7.40 -10.37
CA LEU A 112 15.13 8.02 -10.23
C LEU A 112 14.02 7.10 -10.71
N MET A 113 12.88 7.11 -10.03
CA MET A 113 11.68 6.42 -10.46
C MET A 113 11.02 7.18 -11.61
N VAL A 114 10.89 6.53 -12.77
CA VAL A 114 10.25 7.10 -13.97
C VAL A 114 9.03 6.27 -14.34
N CYS A 115 7.84 6.86 -14.20
CA CYS A 115 6.58 6.26 -14.64
C CYS A 115 6.33 6.53 -16.14
N SER A 116 6.03 5.47 -16.89
CA SER A 116 5.71 5.58 -18.32
C SER A 116 4.27 6.07 -18.59
N ALA A 117 3.34 5.86 -17.66
CA ALA A 117 1.98 6.39 -17.74
C ALA A 117 1.97 7.92 -17.61
N LYS A 118 1.14 8.61 -18.40
CA LYS A 118 1.08 10.08 -18.46
C LYS A 118 -0.13 10.67 -17.77
N LYS A 119 -1.20 9.89 -17.62
CA LYS A 119 -2.48 10.32 -17.03
C LYS A 119 -3.17 9.14 -16.35
N ALA A 120 -4.14 9.43 -15.47
CA ALA A 120 -4.81 8.40 -14.67
C ALA A 120 -5.56 7.36 -15.52
N SER A 121 -6.11 7.79 -16.67
CA SER A 121 -6.79 6.90 -17.62
C SER A 121 -5.88 5.83 -18.22
N ASP A 122 -4.56 6.05 -18.32
CA ASP A 122 -3.61 5.03 -18.79
C ASP A 122 -3.52 3.83 -17.82
N LEU A 123 -3.90 4.05 -16.55
CA LEU A 123 -3.91 3.06 -15.48
C LEU A 123 -5.34 2.72 -15.01
N ASN A 124 -6.36 3.21 -15.70
CA ASN A 124 -7.77 2.99 -15.38
C ASN A 124 -8.10 3.30 -13.90
N MET A 125 -7.64 4.46 -13.43
CA MET A 125 -7.89 4.96 -12.07
C MET A 125 -8.31 6.44 -12.11
N SER A 126 -8.80 6.96 -10.99
CA SER A 126 -9.18 8.37 -10.87
C SER A 126 -7.96 9.29 -10.85
N GLU A 127 -8.14 10.52 -11.33
CA GLU A 127 -7.08 11.55 -11.32
C GLU A 127 -6.60 11.88 -9.90
N ARG A 128 -7.48 11.79 -8.90
CA ARG A 128 -7.12 11.97 -7.50
C ARG A 128 -6.13 10.89 -7.05
N THR A 129 -6.45 9.62 -7.28
CA THR A 129 -5.59 8.48 -6.92
C THR A 129 -4.25 8.55 -7.64
N PHE A 130 -4.26 8.80 -8.96
CA PHE A 130 -3.04 8.92 -9.75
C PHE A 130 -2.13 10.05 -9.25
N ARG A 131 -2.68 11.26 -9.09
CA ARG A 131 -1.92 12.42 -8.63
C ARG A 131 -1.29 12.16 -7.28
N TYR A 132 -2.03 11.56 -6.35
CA TYR A 132 -1.49 11.25 -5.02
C TYR A 132 -0.24 10.37 -5.10
N ILE A 133 -0.28 9.27 -5.85
CA ILE A 133 0.86 8.36 -6.00
C ILE A 133 2.01 9.05 -6.74
N ASN A 134 1.71 9.75 -7.82
CA ASN A 134 2.71 10.45 -8.64
C ASN A 134 3.45 11.55 -7.87
N ASP A 135 2.72 12.35 -7.08
CA ASP A 135 3.31 13.42 -6.27
C ASP A 135 4.24 12.85 -5.18
N ASN A 136 3.87 11.71 -4.57
CA ASN A 136 4.74 11.00 -3.62
C ASN A 136 6.03 10.50 -4.29
N VAL A 137 5.93 9.90 -5.48
CA VAL A 137 7.09 9.45 -6.26
C VAL A 137 7.99 10.62 -6.67
N ASN A 138 7.40 11.76 -7.04
CA ASN A 138 8.16 12.97 -7.36
C ASN A 138 8.89 13.54 -6.15
N ALA A 139 8.27 13.55 -4.96
CA ALA A 139 8.91 13.99 -3.73
C ALA A 139 10.12 13.10 -3.35
N ILE A 140 10.01 11.78 -3.54
CA ILE A 140 11.13 10.86 -3.36
C ILE A 140 12.24 11.18 -4.37
N ASN A 141 11.90 11.33 -5.65
CA ASN A 141 12.87 11.68 -6.69
C ASN A 141 13.56 13.04 -6.41
N GLU A 142 12.86 14.04 -5.89
CA GLU A 142 13.45 15.32 -5.48
C GLU A 142 14.47 15.13 -4.35
N THR A 143 14.15 14.30 -3.37
CA THR A 143 15.07 13.96 -2.27
C THR A 143 16.32 13.24 -2.81
N VAL A 144 16.15 12.31 -3.75
CA VAL A 144 17.27 11.60 -4.40
C VAL A 144 18.14 12.58 -5.18
N LYS A 145 17.55 13.48 -5.97
CA LYS A 145 18.27 14.52 -6.72
C LYS A 145 19.07 15.44 -5.79
N GLU A 146 18.47 15.85 -4.68
CA GLU A 146 19.15 16.69 -3.68
C GLU A 146 20.37 15.95 -3.10
N ALA A 147 20.22 14.68 -2.70
CA ALA A 147 21.32 13.88 -2.19
C ALA A 147 22.43 13.69 -3.24
N GLN A 148 22.07 13.39 -4.49
CA GLN A 148 23.01 13.27 -5.61
C GLN A 148 23.76 14.58 -5.86
N SER A 149 23.09 15.74 -5.78
CA SER A 149 23.72 17.06 -5.94
C SER A 149 24.77 17.36 -4.86
N LYS A 150 24.65 16.74 -3.68
CA LYS A 150 25.60 16.81 -2.57
C LYS A 150 26.71 15.75 -2.67
N GLY A 151 26.81 15.04 -3.80
CA GLY A 151 27.77 13.96 -4.02
C GLY A 151 27.43 12.64 -3.29
N THR A 152 26.22 12.52 -2.75
CA THR A 152 25.79 11.27 -2.09
C THR A 152 25.31 10.28 -3.14
N LYS A 153 25.91 9.08 -3.17
CA LYS A 153 25.43 7.99 -4.00
C LYS A 153 24.19 7.36 -3.35
N VAL A 154 23.02 7.60 -3.94
CA VAL A 154 21.77 6.95 -3.54
C VAL A 154 21.49 5.79 -4.49
N HIS A 155 21.22 4.61 -3.93
CA HIS A 155 20.79 3.45 -4.70
C HIS A 155 19.29 3.24 -4.49
N MET A 156 18.50 3.47 -5.54
CA MET A 156 17.08 3.13 -5.54
C MET A 156 16.92 1.68 -5.99
N PRO A 157 16.22 0.83 -5.22
CA PRO A 157 15.98 -0.54 -5.63
C PRO A 157 15.10 -0.58 -6.88
N GLU A 158 15.32 -1.60 -7.70
CA GLU A 158 14.45 -1.88 -8.84
C GLU A 158 13.07 -2.33 -8.38
N ILE A 159 12.06 -2.04 -9.21
CA ILE A 159 10.70 -2.56 -9.02
C ILE A 159 10.67 -4.01 -9.53
N THR A 160 10.71 -4.97 -8.61
CA THR A 160 10.78 -6.40 -8.97
C THR A 160 9.39 -7.01 -9.17
N ALA A 161 9.34 -8.14 -9.89
CA ALA A 161 8.11 -8.93 -10.02
C ALA A 161 7.57 -9.41 -8.66
N ASP A 162 8.46 -9.72 -7.71
CA ASP A 162 8.09 -10.13 -6.36
C ASP A 162 7.44 -8.99 -5.57
N TYR A 163 7.97 -7.77 -5.69
CA TYR A 163 7.34 -6.60 -5.10
C TYR A 163 5.94 -6.35 -5.68
N LEU A 164 5.81 -6.42 -7.00
CA LEU A 164 4.50 -6.28 -7.65
C LEU A 164 3.53 -7.39 -7.22
N ARG A 165 4.01 -8.62 -7.07
CA ARG A 165 3.20 -9.75 -6.59
C ARG A 165 2.73 -9.54 -5.14
N PHE A 166 3.63 -9.10 -4.26
CA PHE A 166 3.29 -8.76 -2.87
C PHE A 166 2.17 -7.71 -2.77
N LEU A 167 2.12 -6.76 -3.72
CA LEU A 167 1.06 -5.76 -3.74
C LEU A 167 -0.34 -6.36 -3.98
N ILE A 168 -0.48 -7.56 -4.56
CA ILE A 168 -1.79 -8.10 -4.97
C ILE A 168 -2.13 -9.48 -4.40
N GLU A 169 -1.19 -10.14 -3.69
CA GLU A 169 -1.37 -11.43 -3.01
C GLU A 169 -1.51 -11.25 -1.50
#